data_AF-H3SQ68-F1
#
_entry.id   AF-H3SQ68-F1
#
_cell.length_a   1.000
_cell.length_b   1.000
_cell.length_c   1.000
_cell.angle_alpha   90.00
_cell.angle_beta   90.00
_cell.angle_gamma   90.00
#
_symmetry.space_group_name_H-M   'P 1'
#
loop_
_entity.id
_entity.type
_entity.pdbx_description
1 polymer ?
#
loop_
_entity_poly.entity_id
_entity_poly.type
_entity_poly.pdbx_seq_one_letter_code
_entity_poly.pdbx_strand_id
1 'polypeptide(L)'
;MCSSLAVPASEIVRRAPVEMEVAWVYRQAAPRAMQLVMNKLDGQLISRWRLFHILGGSANLVEVENAMDFSPKCEYHQVQLGFVVEQSRTRWLTHSEIAGGVIEAMMRNQAVYTVGTTHPPGLRPST
;
A
#
# COMPACT_ATOMS: atom_id res chain seq x y z
N MET A 1 49.60 6.09 11.84
CA MET A 1 48.52 6.66 12.68
C MET A 1 47.22 6.46 11.92
N CYS A 2 46.49 5.39 12.22
CA CYS A 2 45.19 5.10 11.63
C CYS A 2 44.15 5.56 12.64
N SER A 3 43.57 6.74 12.42
CA SER A 3 42.53 7.26 13.31
C SER A 3 41.22 6.53 13.01
N SER A 4 40.81 5.68 13.95
CA SER A 4 39.51 5.04 13.99
C SER A 4 38.42 6.11 14.08
N LEU A 5 37.61 6.25 13.04
CA LEU A 5 36.35 6.99 13.12
C LEU A 5 35.30 6.06 13.75
N ALA A 6 35.23 6.11 15.08
CA ALA A 6 34.05 5.61 15.78
C ALA A 6 32.90 6.60 15.51
N VAL A 7 31.94 6.19 14.69
CA VAL A 7 30.68 6.92 14.49
C VAL A 7 29.90 6.86 15.81
N PRO A 8 29.62 7.99 16.49
CA PRO A 8 28.86 7.98 17.72
C PRO A 8 27.42 7.54 17.45
N ALA A 9 26.79 6.82 18.40
CA ALA A 9 25.41 6.33 18.28
C ALA A 9 24.36 7.43 18.01
N SER A 10 24.73 8.71 18.16
CA SER A 10 23.92 9.87 17.77
C SER A 10 23.78 10.05 16.24
N GLU A 11 24.64 9.40 15.43
CA GLU A 11 24.53 9.36 13.96
C GLU A 11 23.67 8.20 13.45
N ILE A 12 23.06 7.41 14.35
CA ILE A 12 21.93 6.56 13.96
C ILE A 12 20.86 7.53 13.45
N VAL A 13 20.68 7.56 12.12
CA VAL A 13 19.63 8.29 11.41
C VAL A 13 18.35 8.12 12.22
N ARG A 14 17.96 9.18 12.97
CA ARG A 14 16.61 9.26 13.52
C ARG A 14 15.72 9.23 12.31
N ARG A 15 15.14 8.06 12.01
CA ARG A 15 14.20 7.93 10.90
C ARG A 15 13.10 8.91 11.22
N ALA A 16 12.98 9.93 10.38
CA ALA A 16 11.88 10.86 10.48
C ALA A 16 10.58 10.05 10.52
N PRO A 17 9.59 10.45 11.32
CA PRO A 17 8.33 9.74 11.37
C PRO A 17 7.75 9.58 9.95
N VAL A 18 7.30 8.38 9.64
CA VAL A 18 6.66 8.06 8.36
C VAL A 18 5.23 8.57 8.39
N GLU A 19 4.97 9.63 7.62
CA GLU A 19 3.64 10.22 7.47
C GLU A 19 2.74 9.45 6.48
N MET A 20 3.36 8.70 5.57
CA MET A 20 2.66 7.92 4.55
C MET A 20 3.44 6.64 4.21
N GLU A 21 2.74 5.51 4.21
CA GLU A 21 3.25 4.21 3.79
C GLU A 21 2.45 3.68 2.59
N VAL A 22 3.14 3.08 1.61
CA VAL A 22 2.52 2.37 0.48
C VAL A 22 2.96 0.91 0.57
N ALA A 23 2.01 -0.01 0.76
CA ALA A 23 2.32 -1.41 1.01
C ALA A 23 1.51 -2.34 0.11
N TRP A 24 2.22 -3.17 -0.66
CA TRP A 24 1.63 -4.28 -1.41
C TRP A 24 2.08 -5.61 -0.80
N VAL A 25 1.20 -6.24 -0.02
CA VAL A 25 1.52 -7.48 0.71
C VAL A 25 0.59 -8.60 0.29
N TYR A 26 1.16 -9.74 -0.10
CA TYR A 26 0.39 -10.92 -0.45
C TYR A 26 -0.15 -11.60 0.83
N ARG A 27 -1.42 -11.32 1.17
CA ARG A 27 -2.07 -11.74 2.42
C ARG A 27 -1.95 -13.24 2.69
N GLN A 28 -2.10 -14.08 1.68
CA GLN A 28 -2.08 -15.55 1.84
C GLN A 28 -0.73 -16.03 2.37
N ALA A 29 0.38 -15.41 1.95
CA ALA A 29 1.71 -15.73 2.43
C ALA A 29 2.05 -15.04 3.76
N ALA A 30 1.43 -13.90 4.06
CA ALA A 30 1.75 -13.09 5.22
C ALA A 30 0.51 -12.40 5.85
N PRO A 31 -0.40 -13.16 6.47
CA PRO A 31 -1.71 -12.65 6.90
C PRO A 31 -1.62 -11.57 7.98
N ARG A 32 -0.53 -11.55 8.75
CA ARG A 32 -0.29 -10.57 9.83
C ARG A 32 0.67 -9.43 9.43
N ALA A 33 1.26 -9.47 8.25
CA ALA A 33 2.31 -8.50 7.89
C ALA A 33 1.79 -7.07 7.85
N MET A 34 0.57 -6.84 7.34
CA MET A 34 -0.01 -5.50 7.33
C MET A 34 -0.26 -4.97 8.75
N GLN A 35 -0.77 -5.80 9.66
CA GLN A 35 -0.94 -5.40 11.06
C GLN A 35 0.39 -5.08 11.74
N LEU A 36 1.46 -5.83 11.44
CA LEU A 36 2.79 -5.54 11.97
C LEU A 36 3.33 -4.19 11.46
N VAL A 37 3.11 -3.86 10.19
CA VAL A 37 3.45 -2.54 9.63
C VAL A 37 2.68 -1.44 10.37
N MET A 38 1.36 -1.58 10.52
CA MET A 38 0.53 -0.58 11.22
C MET A 38 0.96 -0.40 12.68
N ASN A 39 1.21 -1.49 13.42
CA ASN A 39 1.68 -1.42 14.80
C ASN A 39 3.04 -0.70 14.91
N LYS A 40 3.91 -0.88 13.92
CA LYS A 40 5.20 -0.18 13.87
C LYS A 40 5.02 1.32 13.61
N LEU A 41 4.10 1.69 12.72
CA LEU A 41 3.80 3.08 12.37
C LEU A 41 3.09 3.81 13.51
N ASP A 42 2.23 3.13 14.27
CA ASP A 42 1.50 3.72 15.39
C ASP A 42 2.40 4.11 16.58
N GLY A 43 3.50 3.38 16.76
CA GLY A 43 4.52 3.66 17.78
C GLY A 43 5.36 4.92 17.53
N GLN A 44 5.11 5.65 16.44
CA GLN A 44 5.82 6.88 16.10
C GLN A 44 5.23 8.10 16.83
N LEU A 45 6.05 9.14 17.00
CA LEU A 45 5.67 10.40 17.65
C LEU A 45 4.98 11.38 16.67
N ILE A 46 3.99 10.89 15.91
CA ILE A 46 3.13 11.69 15.03
C ILE A 46 1.67 11.46 15.37
N SER A 47 0.84 12.48 15.11
CA SER A 47 -0.59 12.47 15.44
C SER A 47 -1.44 11.76 14.39
N ARG A 48 -1.00 11.71 13.12
CA ARG A 48 -1.67 11.03 12.01
C ARG A 48 -0.67 10.50 11.00
N TRP A 49 -1.03 9.41 10.34
CA TRP A 49 -0.29 8.83 9.22
C TRP A 49 -1.26 8.13 8.27
N ARG A 50 -0.86 8.02 7.00
CA ARG A 50 -1.66 7.40 5.94
C ARG A 50 -1.09 6.06 5.52
N LEU A 51 -1.97 5.11 5.22
CA LEU A 51 -1.60 3.82 4.64
C LEU A 51 -2.34 3.61 3.33
N PHE A 52 -1.59 3.47 2.24
CA PHE A 52 -2.10 3.03 0.94
C PHE A 52 -1.79 1.54 0.78
N HIS A 53 -2.80 0.71 1.02
CA HIS A 53 -2.71 -0.73 0.90
C HIS A 53 -3.10 -1.17 -0.51
N ILE A 54 -2.12 -1.69 -1.24
CA ILE A 54 -2.30 -2.18 -2.60
C ILE A 54 -2.88 -3.60 -2.57
N LEU A 55 -4.00 -3.78 -3.26
CA LEU A 55 -4.79 -5.00 -3.26
C LEU A 55 -4.94 -5.54 -4.68
N GLY A 56 -5.01 -6.87 -4.81
CA GLY A 56 -5.30 -7.50 -6.10
C GLY A 56 -6.77 -7.30 -6.50
N GLY A 57 -7.06 -7.42 -7.80
CA GLY A 57 -8.39 -7.15 -8.36
C GLY A 57 -9.52 -8.06 -7.91
N SER A 58 -9.20 -9.20 -7.28
CA SER A 58 -10.19 -10.10 -6.67
C SER A 58 -10.32 -9.94 -5.16
N ALA A 59 -9.65 -8.96 -4.55
CA ALA A 59 -9.78 -8.70 -3.13
C ALA A 59 -11.19 -8.21 -2.79
N ASN A 60 -11.77 -8.77 -1.72
CA ASN A 60 -12.95 -8.20 -1.09
C ASN A 60 -12.52 -7.07 -0.17
N LEU A 61 -12.79 -5.83 -0.57
CA LEU A 61 -12.32 -4.64 0.13
C LEU A 61 -12.85 -4.55 1.57
N VAL A 62 -14.13 -4.87 1.77
CA VAL A 62 -14.79 -4.83 3.09
C VAL A 62 -14.22 -5.91 4.01
N GLU A 63 -14.05 -7.13 3.51
CA GLU A 63 -13.40 -8.21 4.29
C GLU A 63 -11.95 -7.83 4.63
N VAL A 64 -11.25 -7.17 3.71
CA VAL A 64 -9.88 -6.75 3.93
C VAL A 64 -9.78 -5.76 5.08
N GLU A 65 -10.68 -4.77 5.09
CA GLU A 65 -10.75 -3.73 6.11
C GLU A 65 -11.19 -4.29 7.46
N ASN A 66 -12.25 -5.11 7.50
CA ASN A 66 -12.76 -5.72 8.73
C ASN A 66 -11.77 -6.68 9.41
N ALA A 67 -10.78 -7.18 8.68
CA ALA A 67 -9.74 -8.06 9.22
C ALA A 67 -8.60 -7.31 9.92
N MET A 68 -8.64 -5.98 9.97
CA MET A 68 -7.59 -5.13 10.51
C MET A 68 -8.03 -4.38 11.76
N ASP A 69 -7.07 -4.21 12.68
CA ASP A 69 -7.25 -3.38 13.87
C ASP A 69 -6.53 -2.05 13.66
N PHE A 70 -7.31 -0.99 13.46
CA PHE A 70 -6.79 0.33 13.10
C PHE A 70 -6.60 1.20 14.33
N SER A 71 -5.41 1.81 14.42
CA SER A 71 -5.20 2.95 15.32
C SER A 71 -6.05 4.15 14.88
N PRO A 72 -6.57 4.97 15.80
CA PRO A 72 -7.25 6.23 15.46
C PRO A 72 -6.33 7.25 14.76
N LYS A 73 -5.01 7.02 14.75
CA LYS A 73 -4.04 7.83 14.01
C LYS A 73 -3.92 7.43 12.53
N CYS A 74 -4.40 6.24 12.16
CA CYS A 74 -4.28 5.69 10.82
C CYS A 74 -5.42 6.21 9.93
N GLU A 75 -5.06 6.85 8.83
CA GLU A 75 -5.96 7.12 7.72
C GLU A 75 -5.72 6.03 6.65
N TYR A 76 -6.65 5.10 6.55
CA TYR A 76 -6.51 3.90 5.73
C TYR A 76 -7.13 4.11 4.33
N HIS A 77 -6.35 3.76 3.30
CA HIS A 77 -6.73 3.82 1.90
C HIS A 77 -6.48 2.47 1.22
N GLN A 78 -7.45 2.01 0.44
CA GLN A 78 -7.35 0.82 -0.39
C GLN A 78 -7.12 1.21 -1.84
N VAL A 79 -6.04 0.68 -2.44
CA VAL A 79 -5.78 0.83 -3.87
C VAL A 79 -5.95 -0.54 -4.53
N GLN A 80 -7.05 -0.74 -5.25
CA GLN A 80 -7.36 -2.00 -5.89
C GLN A 80 -6.83 -2.03 -7.33
N LEU A 81 -5.98 -3.01 -7.63
CA LEU A 81 -5.44 -3.21 -8.97
C LEU A 81 -6.39 -4.04 -9.83
N GLY A 82 -6.88 -3.47 -10.92
CA GLY A 82 -7.73 -4.14 -11.89
C GLY A 82 -6.97 -4.66 -13.12
N PHE A 83 -7.64 -4.59 -14.25
CA PHE A 83 -7.12 -4.84 -15.59
C PHE A 83 -7.59 -3.73 -16.53
N VAL A 84 -7.07 -3.71 -17.75
CA VAL A 84 -7.48 -2.75 -18.78
C VAL A 84 -8.35 -3.46 -19.81
N VAL A 85 -9.44 -2.80 -20.22
CA VAL A 85 -10.28 -3.20 -21.36
C VAL A 85 -9.99 -2.22 -22.49
N GLU A 86 -9.38 -2.70 -23.56
CA GLU A 86 -9.07 -1.90 -24.76
C GLU A 86 -9.78 -2.51 -25.95
N GLN A 87 -10.72 -1.76 -26.52
CA GLN A 87 -11.55 -2.21 -27.65
C GLN A 87 -12.24 -3.55 -27.36
N SER A 88 -11.65 -4.66 -27.82
CA SER A 88 -12.16 -6.03 -27.70
C SER A 88 -11.17 -6.99 -27.01
N ARG A 89 -10.11 -6.45 -26.38
CA ARG A 89 -9.11 -7.24 -25.67
C ARG A 89 -8.98 -6.77 -24.24
N THR A 90 -8.55 -7.69 -23.39
CA THR A 90 -8.17 -7.37 -22.02
C THR A 90 -6.74 -7.75 -21.77
N ARG A 91 -6.09 -6.97 -20.92
CA ARG A 91 -4.70 -7.19 -20.51
C ARG A 91 -4.49 -6.76 -19.07
N TRP A 92 -3.45 -7.31 -18.46
CA TRP A 92 -2.99 -6.85 -17.16
C TRP A 92 -2.44 -5.42 -17.24
N LEU A 93 -2.47 -4.73 -16.10
CA LEU A 93 -1.81 -3.45 -15.95
C LEU A 93 -0.30 -3.63 -16.11
N THR A 94 0.32 -2.68 -16.76
CA THR A 94 1.78 -2.53 -16.82
C THR A 94 2.30 -1.95 -15.50
N HIS A 95 3.61 -2.09 -15.26
CA HIS A 95 4.27 -1.48 -14.10
C HIS A 95 4.04 0.04 -14.04
N SER A 96 4.08 0.72 -15.19
CA SER A 96 3.85 2.16 -15.27
C SER A 96 2.41 2.54 -14.93
N GLU A 97 1.42 1.75 -15.37
CA GLU A 97 0.01 1.98 -15.02
C GLU A 97 -0.23 1.73 -13.53
N ILE A 98 0.38 0.70 -12.94
CA ILE A 98 0.31 0.44 -11.50
C ILE A 98 0.92 1.60 -10.73
N ALA A 99 2.16 1.98 -11.03
CA ALA A 99 2.85 3.06 -10.33
C ALA A 99 2.10 4.40 -10.47
N GLY A 100 1.68 4.74 -11.68
CA GLY A 100 0.91 5.96 -11.95
C GLY A 100 -0.42 5.99 -11.21
N GLY A 101 -1.17 4.88 -11.24
CA GLY A 101 -2.44 4.78 -10.51
C GLY A 101 -2.30 4.84 -9.00
N VAL A 102 -1.22 4.27 -8.44
CA VAL A 102 -0.91 4.38 -7.01
C VAL A 102 -0.58 5.82 -6.62
N ILE A 103 0.24 6.51 -7.41
CA ILE A 103 0.54 7.93 -7.20
C ILE A 103 -0.74 8.77 -7.29
N GLU A 104 -1.61 8.48 -8.26
CA GLU A 104 -2.88 9.17 -8.40
C GLU A 104 -3.80 8.95 -7.20
N ALA A 105 -3.85 7.72 -6.66
CA ALA A 105 -4.58 7.42 -5.43
C ALA A 105 -4.07 8.24 -4.24
N MET A 106 -2.73 8.36 -4.11
CA MET A 106 -2.09 9.18 -3.07
C MET A 106 -2.46 10.65 -3.20
N MET A 107 -2.50 11.18 -4.43
CA MET A 107 -2.87 12.58 -4.70
C MET A 107 -4.35 12.85 -4.44
N ARG A 108 -5.23 11.91 -4.79
CA ARG A 108 -6.69 12.05 -4.60
C ARG A 108 -7.12 11.80 -3.15
N ASN A 109 -6.34 11.04 -2.39
CA ASN A 109 -6.57 10.75 -0.97
C ASN A 109 -7.98 10.19 -0.68
N GLN A 110 -8.50 9.35 -1.58
CA GLN A 110 -9.82 8.70 -1.42
C GLN A 110 -9.67 7.41 -0.62
N ALA A 111 -10.68 7.04 0.18
CA ALA A 111 -10.68 5.81 0.97
C ALA A 111 -10.49 4.55 0.09
N VAL A 112 -11.07 4.56 -1.11
CA VAL A 112 -10.91 3.50 -2.10
C VAL A 112 -10.59 4.12 -3.46
N TYR A 113 -9.58 3.56 -4.14
CA TYR A 113 -9.23 3.91 -5.51
C TYR A 113 -8.94 2.65 -6.33
N THR A 114 -9.46 2.57 -7.55
CA THR A 114 -9.24 1.43 -8.45
C THR A 114 -8.36 1.85 -9.62
N VAL A 115 -7.25 1.13 -9.82
CA VAL A 115 -6.38 1.30 -10.98
C VAL A 115 -6.88 0.39 -12.10
N GLY A 116 -7.32 0.95 -13.23
CA GLY A 116 -7.99 0.21 -14.29
C GLY A 116 -9.44 -0.12 -13.95
N THR A 117 -9.90 -1.34 -14.23
CA THR A 117 -11.25 -1.82 -13.88
C THR A 117 -11.22 -3.23 -13.29
N THR A 118 -12.12 -3.52 -12.36
CA THR A 118 -12.41 -4.87 -11.86
C THR A 118 -13.61 -5.51 -12.55
N HIS A 119 -14.30 -4.75 -13.41
CA HIS A 119 -15.53 -5.16 -14.08
C HIS A 119 -15.46 -5.03 -15.61
N PRO A 120 -16.16 -5.91 -16.34
CA PRO A 120 -16.87 -7.10 -15.84
C PRO A 120 -15.89 -8.24 -15.51
N PRO A 121 -16.16 -9.07 -14.49
CA PRO A 121 -15.22 -10.12 -14.06
C PRO A 121 -14.97 -11.18 -15.14
N GLY A 122 -15.93 -11.41 -16.03
CA GLY A 122 -15.79 -12.33 -17.18
C GLY A 122 -14.80 -11.87 -18.24
N LEU A 123 -14.30 -10.63 -18.17
CA LEU A 123 -13.26 -10.11 -19.05
C LEU A 123 -11.88 -10.08 -18.40
N ARG A 124 -11.74 -10.57 -17.16
CA ARG A 124 -10.44 -10.65 -16.50
C ARG A 124 -9.48 -11.50 -17.35
N PRO A 125 -8.25 -11.03 -17.64
CA PRO A 125 -7.29 -11.82 -18.40
C PRO A 125 -6.96 -13.13 -17.69
N SER A 126 -6.72 -14.20 -18.45
CA SER A 126 -6.16 -15.44 -17.92
C SER A 126 -4.71 -15.23 -17.49
N THR A 127 -4.32 -15.75 -16.33
CA THR A 127 -2.92 -15.87 -15.88
C THR A 127 -2.25 -17.11 -16.44
#